data_AF-A0A8B3BCI8-F1
#
_entry.id   AF-A0A8B3BCI8-F1
#
_cell.length_a   1.000
_cell.length_b   1.000
_cell.length_c   1.000
_cell.angle_alpha   90.00
_cell.angle_beta   90.00
_cell.angle_gamma   90.00
#
_symmetry.space_group_name_H-M   'P 1'
#
loop_
_entity.id
_entity.type
_entity.pdbx_description
1 polymer ?
#
loop_
_entity_poly.entity_id
_entity_poly.type
_entity_poly.pdbx_seq_one_letter_code
_entity_poly.pdbx_strand_id
1 'polypeptide(L)'
;TEKLKGAATTAAANIAESVGSLFGSNKVKTLERENTALHREVADHEETIEALQDRIQTMQADHSRQMAEIERKHRREIADKETKHKEEISFLKTVIAKAAAWFPYFREMLRIENLCRLIGFDERQTATLVKGKPLEYAGELYSEEHGRKFTTERAGFQVLKDPTDGTKLVL
;
A
#
# COMPACT_ATOMS: atom_id res chain seq x y z
N THR A 1 96.04 -26.35 1.39
CA THR A 1 95.58 -24.95 1.35
C THR A 1 94.84 -24.62 0.05
N GLU A 2 95.28 -25.12 -1.11
CA GLU A 2 94.60 -24.95 -2.42
C GLU A 2 93.15 -25.48 -2.51
N LYS A 3 92.86 -26.72 -2.08
CA LYS A 3 91.51 -27.32 -2.20
C LYS A 3 90.41 -26.56 -1.43
N LEU A 4 90.76 -26.03 -0.25
CA LEU A 4 89.84 -25.23 0.58
C LEU A 4 89.53 -23.87 -0.06
N LYS A 5 90.52 -23.28 -0.72
CA LYS A 5 90.38 -22.03 -1.45
C LYS A 5 89.46 -22.20 -2.66
N GLY A 6 89.63 -23.28 -3.44
CA GLY A 6 88.76 -23.60 -4.56
C GLY A 6 87.30 -23.82 -4.17
N ALA A 7 87.05 -24.58 -3.09
CA ALA A 7 85.69 -24.84 -2.59
C ALA A 7 84.98 -23.55 -2.12
N ALA A 8 85.71 -22.65 -1.45
CA ALA A 8 85.18 -21.35 -1.04
C ALA A 8 84.80 -20.47 -2.26
N THR A 9 85.63 -20.46 -3.31
CA THR A 9 85.35 -19.70 -4.53
C THR A 9 84.14 -20.26 -5.28
N THR A 10 84.00 -21.58 -5.38
CA THR A 10 82.84 -22.22 -6.02
C THR A 10 81.55 -21.97 -5.24
N ALA A 11 81.59 -22.04 -3.91
CA ALA A 11 80.43 -21.73 -3.08
C ALA A 11 80.00 -20.25 -3.24
N ALA A 12 80.96 -19.32 -3.26
CA ALA A 12 80.67 -17.90 -3.49
C ALA A 12 80.08 -17.63 -4.88
N ALA A 13 80.58 -18.30 -5.92
CA ALA A 13 80.04 -18.19 -7.28
C ALA A 13 78.61 -18.73 -7.39
N ASN A 14 78.35 -19.90 -6.81
CA ASN A 14 77.00 -20.49 -6.79
C ASN A 14 75.99 -19.62 -6.02
N ILE A 15 76.42 -18.96 -4.94
CA ILE A 15 75.59 -17.99 -4.21
C ILE A 15 75.35 -16.74 -5.07
N ALA A 16 76.37 -16.19 -5.72
CA ALA A 16 76.23 -15.01 -6.59
C ALA A 16 75.30 -15.27 -7.78
N GLU A 17 75.39 -16.47 -8.39
CA GLU A 17 74.52 -16.88 -9.50
C GLU A 17 73.09 -17.17 -9.04
N SER A 18 72.92 -17.79 -7.86
CA SER A 18 71.60 -18.01 -7.25
C SER A 18 70.90 -16.69 -6.87
N VAL A 19 71.63 -15.74 -6.27
CA VAL A 19 71.11 -14.41 -5.95
C VAL A 19 70.86 -13.60 -7.22
N GLY A 20 71.72 -13.70 -8.24
CA GLY A 20 71.51 -13.06 -9.55
C GLY A 20 70.32 -13.59 -10.33
N SER A 21 69.97 -14.88 -10.15
CA SER A 21 68.79 -15.53 -10.74
C SER A 21 67.48 -15.18 -10.01
N LEU A 22 67.53 -15.07 -8.67
CA LEU A 22 66.39 -14.72 -7.82
C LEU A 22 66.09 -13.21 -7.82
N PHE A 23 67.14 -12.38 -7.84
CA PHE A 23 67.07 -10.91 -7.91
C PHE A 23 67.53 -10.37 -9.26
N GLY A 24 67.32 -11.13 -10.33
CA GLY A 24 67.59 -10.66 -11.68
C GLY A 24 66.88 -9.33 -11.91
N SER A 25 67.65 -8.25 -12.12
CA SER A 25 67.17 -6.86 -12.20
C SER A 25 65.93 -6.67 -13.08
N ASN A 26 65.76 -7.52 -14.10
CA ASN A 26 64.59 -7.51 -14.97
C ASN A 26 63.29 -7.92 -14.25
N LYS A 27 63.29 -8.95 -13.38
CA LYS A 27 62.10 -9.35 -12.61
C LYS A 27 61.70 -8.27 -11.61
N VAL A 28 62.68 -7.68 -10.91
CA VAL A 28 62.45 -6.58 -9.97
C VAL A 28 61.83 -5.38 -10.69
N LYS A 29 62.38 -4.96 -11.84
CA LYS A 29 61.84 -3.87 -12.65
C LYS A 29 60.44 -4.16 -13.22
N THR A 30 60.11 -5.41 -13.51
CA THR A 30 58.76 -5.80 -13.93
C THR A 30 57.79 -5.67 -12.76
N LEU A 31 58.14 -6.19 -11.59
CA LEU A 31 57.33 -6.08 -10.38
C LEU A 31 57.10 -4.63 -9.95
N GLU A 32 58.13 -3.77 -10.05
CA GLU A 32 57.98 -2.33 -9.76
C GLU A 32 56.98 -1.65 -10.71
N ARG A 33 56.98 -2.01 -12.00
CA ARG A 33 56.02 -1.48 -12.98
C ARG A 33 54.61 -1.98 -12.70
N GLU A 34 54.45 -3.27 -12.43
CA GLU A 34 53.16 -3.87 -12.07
C GLU A 34 52.60 -3.26 -10.79
N ASN A 35 53.44 -3.05 -9.77
CA ASN A 35 53.04 -2.41 -8.51
C ASN A 35 52.59 -0.96 -8.73
N THR A 36 53.32 -0.21 -9.56
CA THR A 36 52.93 1.16 -9.93
C THR A 36 51.62 1.17 -10.73
N ALA A 37 51.40 0.19 -11.62
CA ALA A 37 50.16 0.06 -12.37
C ALA A 37 48.97 -0.25 -11.44
N LEU A 38 49.15 -1.20 -10.51
CA LEU A 38 48.15 -1.54 -9.49
C LEU A 38 47.80 -0.35 -8.60
N HIS A 39 48.79 0.45 -8.18
CA HIS A 39 48.50 1.66 -7.39
C HIS A 39 47.67 2.70 -8.15
N ARG A 40 47.86 2.85 -9.48
CA ARG A 40 47.01 3.71 -10.29
C ARG A 40 45.60 3.15 -10.40
N GLU A 41 45.48 1.86 -10.66
CA GLU A 41 44.18 1.19 -10.75
C GLU A 41 43.40 1.26 -9.44
N VAL A 42 44.06 1.15 -8.28
CA VAL A 42 43.44 1.37 -6.97
C VAL A 42 42.93 2.80 -6.84
N ALA A 43 43.72 3.80 -7.21
CA ALA A 43 43.30 5.21 -7.15
C ALA A 43 42.09 5.49 -8.07
N ASP A 44 42.10 4.97 -9.30
CA ASP A 44 40.99 5.13 -10.26
C ASP A 44 39.70 4.47 -9.73
N HIS A 45 39.81 3.30 -9.09
CA HIS A 45 38.69 2.62 -8.46
C HIS A 45 38.17 3.39 -7.23
N GLU A 46 39.06 3.95 -6.39
CA GLU A 46 38.67 4.79 -5.25
C GLU A 46 37.87 6.01 -5.71
N GLU A 47 38.33 6.72 -6.74
CA GLU A 47 37.59 7.86 -7.33
C GLU A 47 36.21 7.42 -7.87
N THR A 48 36.16 6.26 -8.54
CA THR A 48 34.89 5.71 -9.05
C THR A 48 33.94 5.34 -7.90
N ILE A 49 34.46 4.79 -6.81
CA ILE A 49 33.67 4.43 -5.61
C ILE A 49 33.10 5.70 -4.98
N GLU A 50 33.89 6.76 -4.82
CA GLU A 50 33.42 8.04 -4.28
C GLU A 50 32.31 8.64 -5.16
N ALA A 51 32.51 8.69 -6.48
CA ALA A 51 31.51 9.20 -7.40
C ALA A 51 30.19 8.39 -7.36
N LEU A 52 30.28 7.06 -7.21
CA LEU A 52 29.12 6.20 -7.04
C LEU A 52 28.42 6.44 -5.70
N GLN A 53 29.17 6.64 -4.61
CA GLN A 53 28.61 6.96 -3.30
C GLN A 53 27.84 8.28 -3.31
N ASP A 54 28.40 9.33 -3.91
CA ASP A 54 27.75 10.64 -4.05
C ASP A 54 26.46 10.54 -4.87
N ARG A 55 26.49 9.75 -5.95
CA ARG A 55 25.31 9.50 -6.78
C ARG A 55 24.23 8.74 -6.02
N ILE A 56 24.61 7.72 -5.23
CA ILE A 56 23.68 6.97 -4.38
C ILE A 56 23.04 7.90 -3.34
N GLN A 57 23.82 8.75 -2.68
CA GLN A 57 23.28 9.70 -1.69
C GLN A 57 22.30 10.69 -2.34
N THR A 58 22.64 11.22 -3.51
CA THR A 58 21.77 12.13 -4.26
C THR A 58 20.46 11.44 -4.66
N MET A 59 20.54 10.23 -5.19
CA MET A 59 19.36 9.43 -5.55
C MET A 59 18.49 9.12 -4.33
N GLN A 60 19.08 8.82 -3.17
CA GLN A 60 18.34 8.58 -1.93
C GLN A 60 17.62 9.84 -1.43
N ALA A 61 18.28 11.00 -1.51
CA ALA A 61 17.68 12.28 -1.14
C ALA A 61 16.51 12.65 -2.05
N ASP A 62 16.69 12.50 -3.38
CA ASP A 62 15.64 12.76 -4.37
C ASP A 62 14.46 11.80 -4.19
N HIS A 63 14.72 10.51 -4.00
CA HIS A 63 13.68 9.53 -3.75
C HIS A 63 12.89 9.85 -2.46
N SER A 64 13.59 10.20 -1.38
CA SER A 64 12.94 10.59 -0.11
C SER A 64 12.05 11.83 -0.30
N ARG A 65 12.52 12.80 -1.09
CA ARG A 65 11.74 14.01 -1.43
C ARG A 65 10.49 13.67 -2.25
N GLN A 66 10.62 12.82 -3.27
CA GLN A 66 9.50 12.39 -4.09
C GLN A 66 8.46 11.65 -3.25
N MET A 67 8.89 10.76 -2.37
CA MET A 67 7.97 10.04 -1.46
C MET A 67 7.21 11.01 -0.55
N ALA A 68 7.89 11.99 0.04
CA ALA A 68 7.25 13.01 0.86
C ALA A 68 6.23 13.86 0.08
N GLU A 69 6.52 14.18 -1.18
CA GLU A 69 5.62 14.92 -2.06
C GLU A 69 4.37 14.09 -2.42
N ILE A 70 4.56 12.83 -2.80
CA ILE A 70 3.47 11.89 -3.11
C ILE A 70 2.56 11.74 -1.88
N GLU A 71 3.13 11.47 -0.70
CA GLU A 71 2.34 11.36 0.53
C GLU A 71 1.58 12.65 0.84
N ARG A 72 2.21 13.81 0.68
CA ARG A 72 1.58 15.11 0.93
C ARG A 72 0.41 15.35 -0.04
N LYS A 73 0.58 15.02 -1.32
CA LYS A 73 -0.48 15.12 -2.32
C LYS A 73 -1.63 14.17 -1.99
N HIS A 74 -1.32 12.92 -1.67
CA HIS A 74 -2.32 11.93 -1.30
C HIS A 74 -3.13 12.33 -0.05
N ARG A 75 -2.46 12.82 1.00
CA ARG A 75 -3.12 13.33 2.21
C ARG A 75 -4.06 14.50 1.92
N ARG A 76 -3.65 15.43 1.05
CA ARG A 76 -4.52 16.54 0.62
C ARG A 76 -5.73 16.05 -0.16
N GLU A 77 -5.53 15.15 -1.13
CA GLU A 77 -6.62 14.59 -1.92
C GLU A 77 -7.64 13.83 -1.05
N ILE A 78 -7.18 13.10 -0.02
CA ILE A 78 -8.08 12.48 0.96
C ILE A 78 -8.88 13.54 1.71
N ALA A 79 -8.20 14.55 2.27
CA ALA A 79 -8.85 15.60 3.05
C ALA A 79 -9.89 16.36 2.21
N ASP A 80 -9.55 16.73 0.97
CA ASP A 80 -10.44 17.44 0.05
C ASP A 80 -11.65 16.59 -0.36
N LYS A 81 -11.46 15.28 -0.57
CA LYS A 81 -12.57 14.36 -0.84
C LYS A 81 -13.47 14.19 0.39
N GLU A 82 -12.89 14.09 1.58
CA GLU A 82 -13.65 13.96 2.82
C GLU A 82 -14.49 15.20 3.12
N THR A 83 -13.94 16.40 2.93
CA THR A 83 -14.69 17.65 3.11
C THR A 83 -15.83 17.73 2.12
N LYS A 84 -15.57 17.47 0.83
CA LYS A 84 -16.59 17.46 -0.21
C LYS A 84 -17.69 16.43 0.06
N HIS A 85 -17.34 15.20 0.43
CA HIS A 85 -18.33 14.18 0.80
C HIS A 85 -19.18 14.60 2.01
N LYS A 86 -18.59 15.24 3.02
CA LYS A 86 -19.34 15.76 4.18
C LYS A 86 -20.33 16.83 3.76
N GLU A 87 -19.93 17.74 2.87
CA GLU A 87 -20.81 18.79 2.32
C GLU A 87 -21.96 18.18 1.51
N GLU A 88 -21.67 17.24 0.61
CA GLU A 88 -22.67 16.54 -0.20
C GLU A 88 -23.66 15.77 0.68
N ILE A 89 -23.19 15.04 1.70
CA ILE A 89 -24.05 14.33 2.66
C ILE A 89 -24.92 15.32 3.45
N SER A 90 -24.35 16.44 3.92
CA SER A 90 -25.09 17.48 4.64
C SER A 90 -26.19 18.10 3.77
N PHE A 91 -25.86 18.37 2.51
CA PHE A 91 -26.81 18.85 1.52
C PHE A 91 -27.94 17.86 1.29
N LEU A 92 -27.63 16.58 1.04
CA LEU A 92 -28.63 15.52 0.83
C LEU A 92 -29.53 15.34 2.06
N LYS A 93 -28.96 15.33 3.28
CA LYS A 93 -29.75 15.29 4.52
C LYS A 93 -30.72 16.45 4.60
N THR A 94 -30.28 17.66 4.24
CA THR A 94 -31.14 18.85 4.22
C THR A 94 -32.26 18.74 3.20
N VAL A 95 -31.97 18.28 1.99
CA VAL A 95 -32.97 18.10 0.93
C VAL A 95 -33.99 17.02 1.32
N ILE A 96 -33.54 15.88 1.85
CA ILE A 96 -34.43 14.81 2.33
C ILE A 96 -35.32 15.30 3.47
N ALA A 97 -34.77 16.06 4.43
CA ALA A 97 -35.57 16.62 5.53
C ALA A 97 -36.64 17.60 5.02
N LYS A 98 -36.29 18.48 4.06
CA LYS A 98 -37.26 19.37 3.41
C LYS A 98 -38.34 18.60 2.66
N ALA A 99 -37.95 17.58 1.88
CA ALA A 99 -38.88 16.72 1.17
C ALA A 99 -39.84 16.00 2.14
N ALA A 100 -39.33 15.45 3.24
CA ALA A 100 -40.15 14.81 4.27
C ALA A 100 -41.09 15.80 4.99
N ALA A 101 -40.70 17.08 5.11
CA ALA A 101 -41.55 18.12 5.67
C ALA A 101 -42.66 18.56 4.72
N TRP A 102 -42.39 18.63 3.41
CA TRP A 102 -43.35 19.08 2.40
C TRP A 102 -44.26 17.98 1.86
N PHE A 103 -43.80 16.72 1.86
CA PHE A 103 -44.51 15.59 1.27
C PHE A 103 -44.80 14.52 2.34
N PRO A 104 -46.00 14.52 2.96
CA PRO A 104 -46.36 13.56 4.01
C PRO A 104 -46.22 12.09 3.57
N TYR A 105 -46.60 11.77 2.33
CA TYR A 105 -46.47 10.41 1.79
C TYR A 105 -45.01 9.96 1.67
N PHE A 106 -44.09 10.87 1.30
CA PHE A 106 -42.66 10.57 1.25
C PHE A 106 -42.08 10.28 2.64
N ARG A 107 -42.55 11.03 3.66
CA ARG A 107 -42.19 10.77 5.05
C ARG A 107 -42.60 9.36 5.49
N GLU A 108 -43.80 8.92 5.13
CA GLU A 108 -44.26 7.55 5.42
C GLU A 108 -43.48 6.49 4.66
N MET A 109 -43.11 6.74 3.39
CA MET A 109 -42.22 5.82 2.66
C MET A 109 -40.88 5.64 3.35
N LEU A 110 -40.24 6.72 3.84
CA LEU A 110 -39.00 6.62 4.61
C LEU A 110 -39.18 5.87 5.94
N ARG A 111 -40.33 6.02 6.59
CA ARG A 111 -40.67 5.29 7.82
C ARG A 111 -40.76 3.78 7.56
N ILE A 112 -41.45 3.39 6.49
CA ILE A 112 -41.56 1.99 6.06
C ILE A 112 -40.21 1.44 5.63
N GLU A 113 -39.40 2.20 4.90
CA GLU A 113 -38.05 1.76 4.52
C GLU A 113 -37.18 1.44 5.75
N ASN A 114 -37.22 2.30 6.78
CA ASN A 114 -36.52 2.05 8.04
C ASN A 114 -37.07 0.83 8.79
N LEU A 115 -38.40 0.62 8.77
CA LEU A 115 -39.03 -0.57 9.34
C LEU A 115 -38.57 -1.84 8.63
N CYS A 116 -38.54 -1.84 7.30
CA CYS A 116 -38.07 -2.99 6.52
C CYS A 116 -36.62 -3.36 6.86
N ARG A 117 -35.74 -2.37 6.98
CA ARG A 117 -34.34 -2.57 7.39
C ARG A 117 -34.23 -3.10 8.82
N LEU A 118 -35.06 -2.62 9.74
CA LEU A 118 -35.09 -3.11 11.13
C LEU A 118 -35.53 -4.58 11.20
N ILE A 119 -36.54 -4.95 10.41
CA ILE A 119 -37.04 -6.33 10.32
C ILE A 119 -35.97 -7.26 9.70
N GLY A 120 -35.08 -6.74 8.87
CA GLY A 120 -33.98 -7.50 8.26
C GLY A 120 -34.13 -7.77 6.76
N PHE A 121 -35.04 -7.06 6.07
CA PHE A 121 -35.11 -7.09 4.62
C PHE A 121 -33.90 -6.41 3.98
N ASP A 122 -33.39 -6.99 2.89
CA ASP A 122 -32.34 -6.37 2.10
C ASP A 122 -32.85 -5.16 1.29
N GLU A 123 -31.93 -4.48 0.60
CA GLU A 123 -32.27 -3.29 -0.18
C GLU A 123 -33.26 -3.57 -1.33
N ARG A 124 -33.16 -4.75 -1.98
CA ARG A 124 -34.03 -5.14 -3.10
C ARG A 124 -35.44 -5.49 -2.61
N GLN A 125 -35.51 -6.21 -1.50
CA GLN A 125 -36.75 -6.57 -0.81
C GLN A 125 -37.46 -5.32 -0.29
N THR A 126 -36.72 -4.44 0.39
CA THR A 126 -37.21 -3.14 0.86
C THR A 126 -37.73 -2.29 -0.29
N ALA A 127 -37.00 -2.20 -1.41
CA ALA A 127 -37.46 -1.46 -2.58
C ALA A 127 -38.73 -2.06 -3.22
N THR A 128 -38.95 -3.37 -3.09
CA THR A 128 -40.17 -4.05 -3.58
C THR A 128 -41.37 -3.66 -2.71
N LEU A 129 -41.18 -3.74 -1.39
CA LEU A 129 -42.20 -3.40 -0.39
C LEU A 129 -42.57 -1.91 -0.45
N VAL A 130 -41.60 -0.99 -0.49
CA VAL A 130 -41.86 0.47 -0.56
C VAL A 130 -42.63 0.86 -1.82
N LYS A 131 -42.52 0.08 -2.91
CA LYS A 131 -43.31 0.27 -4.15
C LYS A 131 -44.74 -0.31 -4.06
N GLY A 132 -45.13 -0.87 -2.91
CA GLY A 132 -46.44 -1.48 -2.67
C GLY A 132 -46.61 -2.88 -3.29
N LYS A 133 -45.53 -3.49 -3.78
CA LYS A 133 -45.59 -4.84 -4.37
C LYS A 133 -45.49 -5.90 -3.27
N PRO A 134 -46.25 -7.01 -3.39
CA PRO A 134 -46.14 -8.12 -2.45
C PRO A 134 -44.78 -8.80 -2.58
N LEU A 135 -44.27 -9.29 -1.45
CA LEU A 135 -43.02 -10.03 -1.33
C LEU A 135 -43.29 -11.33 -0.57
N GLU A 136 -43.02 -12.48 -1.20
CA GLU A 136 -42.89 -13.74 -0.49
C GLU A 136 -41.47 -13.87 0.06
N TYR A 137 -41.34 -14.12 1.36
CA TYR A 137 -40.07 -14.20 2.05
C TYR A 137 -39.95 -15.48 2.88
N ALA A 138 -38.76 -16.08 2.82
CA ALA A 138 -38.32 -17.20 3.64
C ALA A 138 -36.95 -16.86 4.25
N GLY A 139 -36.81 -17.01 5.56
CA GLY A 139 -35.59 -16.63 6.29
C GLY A 139 -35.87 -16.13 7.70
N GLU A 140 -34.90 -15.45 8.30
CA GLU A 140 -35.02 -14.85 9.63
C GLU A 140 -35.51 -13.41 9.55
N LEU A 141 -36.50 -13.07 10.38
CA LEU A 141 -37.01 -11.71 10.53
C LEU A 141 -36.91 -11.30 12.00
N TYR A 142 -36.57 -10.04 12.25
CA TYR A 142 -36.60 -9.44 13.57
C TYR A 142 -37.98 -8.85 13.89
N SER A 143 -38.53 -9.23 15.04
CA SER A 143 -39.74 -8.62 15.60
C SER A 143 -39.34 -7.62 16.67
N GLU A 144 -39.67 -6.36 16.45
CA GLU A 144 -39.49 -5.31 17.45
C GLU A 144 -40.39 -5.55 18.67
N GLU A 145 -41.63 -5.99 18.46
CA GLU A 145 -42.61 -6.30 19.52
C GLU A 145 -42.09 -7.34 20.52
N HIS A 146 -41.40 -8.37 20.02
CA HIS A 146 -40.89 -9.46 20.85
C HIS A 146 -39.38 -9.37 21.13
N GLY A 147 -38.69 -8.36 20.60
CA GLY A 147 -37.25 -8.16 20.76
C GLY A 147 -36.39 -9.36 20.30
N ARG A 148 -36.87 -10.17 19.35
CA ARG A 148 -36.22 -11.41 18.92
C ARG A 148 -36.45 -11.72 17.45
N LYS A 149 -35.63 -12.62 16.93
CA LYS A 149 -35.78 -13.15 15.57
C LYS A 149 -36.74 -14.34 15.49
N PHE A 150 -37.40 -14.46 14.35
CA PHE A 150 -38.29 -15.56 13.99
C PHE A 150 -37.92 -16.07 12.61
N THR A 151 -37.95 -17.38 12.44
CA THR A 151 -37.76 -18.00 11.12
C THR A 151 -39.11 -18.20 10.47
N THR A 152 -39.26 -17.74 9.24
CA THR A 152 -40.42 -17.99 8.40
C THR A 152 -40.01 -18.81 7.18
N GLU A 153 -40.81 -19.81 6.83
CA GLU A 153 -40.57 -20.64 5.65
C GLU A 153 -41.25 -20.06 4.40
N ARG A 154 -42.36 -19.33 4.57
CA ARG A 154 -43.09 -18.70 3.48
C ARG A 154 -44.11 -17.68 4.00
N ALA A 155 -43.68 -16.45 4.22
CA ALA A 155 -44.55 -15.35 4.62
C ALA A 155 -44.71 -14.32 3.50
N GLY A 156 -45.94 -13.83 3.30
CA GLY A 156 -46.24 -12.76 2.37
C GLY A 156 -46.27 -11.41 3.08
N PHE A 157 -45.54 -10.43 2.55
CA PHE A 157 -45.48 -9.07 3.07
C PHE A 157 -45.93 -8.08 2.00
N GLN A 158 -46.67 -7.04 2.37
CA GLN A 158 -47.07 -5.99 1.44
C GLN A 158 -47.31 -4.67 2.16
N VAL A 159 -46.77 -3.59 1.60
CA VAL A 159 -47.06 -2.25 2.11
C VAL A 159 -48.37 -1.74 1.52
N LEU A 160 -49.31 -1.39 2.39
CA LEU A 160 -50.63 -0.89 2.05
C LEU A 160 -50.90 0.45 2.75
N LYS A 161 -51.91 1.19 2.28
CA LYS A 161 -52.42 2.34 3.03
C LYS A 161 -53.18 1.85 4.26
N ASP A 162 -53.01 2.52 5.38
CA ASP A 162 -53.75 2.20 6.59
C ASP A 162 -55.27 2.40 6.34
N PRO A 163 -56.11 1.41 6.67
CA PRO A 163 -57.55 1.49 6.42
C PRO A 163 -58.27 2.52 7.30
N THR A 164 -57.68 2.90 8.44
CA THR A 164 -58.21 3.88 9.39
C THR A 164 -57.66 5.28 9.13
N ASP A 165 -56.43 5.37 8.62
CA ASP A 165 -55.76 6.63 8.27
C ASP A 165 -55.09 6.52 6.89
N GLY A 166 -55.80 6.89 5.83
CA GLY A 166 -55.30 6.78 4.44
C GLY A 166 -54.05 7.62 4.12
N THR A 167 -53.54 8.41 5.08
CA THR A 167 -52.26 9.11 4.98
C THR A 167 -51.06 8.28 5.44
N LYS A 168 -51.29 7.19 6.18
CA LYS A 168 -50.27 6.28 6.70
C LYS A 168 -50.09 5.05 5.83
N LEU A 169 -48.89 4.48 5.89
CA LEU A 169 -48.56 3.18 5.30
C LEU A 169 -48.40 2.14 6.40
N VAL A 170 -48.77 0.90 6.13
CA VAL A 170 -48.59 -0.26 7.02
C VAL A 170 -47.97 -1.41 6.23
N LEU A 171 -47.13 -2.21 6.88
CA LEU A 171 -46.47 -3.39 6.31
C LEU A 171 -47.09 -4.66 6.89
#